data_AF-A0A7X9DCN5-F1
#
_entry.id   AF-A0A7X9DCN5-F1
#
_cell.length_a   1.000
_cell.length_b   1.000
_cell.length_c   1.000
_cell.angle_alpha   90.00
_cell.angle_beta   90.00
_cell.angle_gamma   90.00
#
_symmetry.space_group_name_H-M   'P 1'
#
loop_
_entity.id
_entity.type
_entity.pdbx_description
1 polymer ?
#
loop_
_entity_poly.entity_id
_entity_poly.type
_entity_poly.pdbx_seq_one_letter_code
_entity_poly.pdbx_strand_id
1 'polypeptide(L)'
;MTKIDDLFILKPNLVISLMGGNEPTFKISVNKYVQNLNLITDQIIAKGIQVVWSSTIPGGFGSNKNNEYKPYAQAFLQIPDKKNLMKIDMFHLYKQFPLERIFTFKSEENPIEGIKQGEPDLQHPNQLGNAYIAKVILEKVFNISFNPELYINNTLAGEKYPRF
;
A
#
# COMPACT_ATOMS: atom_id res chain seq x y z
N MET A 1 19.81 14.63 7.73
CA MET A 1 18.90 14.56 6.57
C MET A 1 18.09 13.28 6.74
N THR A 2 16.78 13.44 6.89
CA THR A 2 15.82 12.34 6.97
C THR A 2 15.27 12.07 5.56
N LYS A 3 14.77 10.87 5.25
CA LYS A 3 14.23 10.53 3.91
C LYS A 3 13.11 11.48 3.44
N ILE A 4 12.43 12.17 4.37
CA ILE A 4 11.39 13.15 4.03
C ILE A 4 11.99 14.48 3.55
N ASP A 5 13.23 14.81 3.94
CA ASP A 5 13.93 16.01 3.45
C ASP A 5 14.22 15.86 1.94
N ASP A 6 14.58 14.66 1.50
CA ASP A 6 14.82 14.34 0.08
C ASP A 6 13.55 14.58 -0.76
N LEU A 7 12.37 14.28 -0.20
CA LEU A 7 11.09 14.52 -0.85
C LEU A 7 10.83 16.02 -1.06
N PHE A 8 11.24 16.88 -0.12
CA PHE A 8 11.02 18.33 -0.23
C PHE A 8 11.90 19.00 -1.29
N ILE A 9 13.04 18.40 -1.65
CA ILE A 9 13.88 18.89 -2.76
C ILE A 9 13.11 18.89 -4.08
N LEU A 10 12.23 17.90 -4.28
CA LEU A 10 11.43 17.75 -5.51
C LEU A 10 10.26 18.73 -5.59
N LYS A 11 9.93 19.43 -4.48
CA LYS A 11 8.77 20.34 -4.37
C LYS A 11 7.47 19.73 -4.91
N PRO A 12 7.06 18.52 -4.47
CA PRO A 12 5.88 17.87 -5.02
C PRO A 12 4.61 18.60 -4.59
N ASN A 13 3.58 18.58 -5.45
CA ASN A 13 2.25 19.07 -5.08
C ASN A 13 1.39 17.99 -4.40
N LEU A 14 1.76 16.71 -4.57
CA LEU A 14 1.05 15.54 -4.04
C LEU A 14 2.06 14.47 -3.60
N VAL A 15 1.79 13.85 -2.46
CA VAL A 15 2.48 12.64 -1.98
C VAL A 15 1.47 11.52 -1.82
N ILE A 16 1.74 10.36 -2.40
CA ILE A 16 0.94 9.15 -2.25
C ILE A 16 1.76 8.13 -1.47
N SER A 17 1.22 7.62 -0.37
CA SER A 17 1.89 6.67 0.51
C SER A 17 1.03 5.44 0.78
N LEU A 18 1.67 4.27 0.88
CA LEU A 18 1.09 3.02 1.33
C LEU A 18 2.06 2.40 2.34
N MET A 19 1.67 2.35 3.62
CA MET A 19 2.52 1.94 4.74
C MET A 19 1.72 1.13 5.78
N GLY A 20 2.41 0.48 6.72
CA GLY A 20 1.78 -0.35 7.76
C GLY A 20 2.13 -1.85 7.68
N GLY A 21 2.77 -2.30 6.60
CA GLY A 21 3.08 -3.72 6.38
C GLY A 21 4.31 -4.24 7.13
N ASN A 22 5.28 -3.38 7.45
CA ASN A 22 6.56 -3.80 8.05
C ASN A 22 6.65 -3.49 9.55
N GLU A 23 5.77 -2.63 10.04
CA GLU A 23 5.71 -2.19 11.43
C GLU A 23 5.64 -3.35 12.43
N PRO A 24 4.84 -4.42 12.21
CA PRO A 24 4.86 -5.59 13.09
C PRO A 24 6.24 -6.26 13.14
N THR A 25 6.86 -6.49 11.97
CA THR A 25 8.17 -7.15 11.86
C THR A 25 9.27 -6.34 12.54
N PHE A 26 9.21 -5.00 12.47
CA PHE A 26 10.12 -4.11 13.19
C PHE A 26 9.75 -3.86 14.65
N LYS A 27 8.72 -4.53 15.18
CA LYS A 27 8.22 -4.38 16.56
C LYS A 27 7.87 -2.93 16.91
N ILE A 28 7.43 -2.15 15.92
CA ILE A 28 6.96 -0.78 16.11
C ILE A 28 5.54 -0.86 16.66
N SER A 29 5.29 -0.37 17.88
CA SER A 29 3.92 -0.43 18.44
C SER A 29 2.92 0.39 17.60
N VAL A 30 1.64 -0.01 17.63
CA VAL A 30 0.55 0.72 16.94
C VAL A 30 0.52 2.20 17.33
N ASN A 31 0.72 2.52 18.62
CA ASN A 31 0.80 3.91 19.09
C ASN A 31 1.99 4.66 18.46
N LYS A 32 3.18 4.04 18.41
CA LYS A 32 4.35 4.66 17.80
C LYS A 32 4.16 4.86 16.29
N TYR A 33 3.53 3.90 15.61
CA TYR A 33 3.13 4.02 14.21
C TYR A 33 2.22 5.23 13.98
N VAL A 34 1.15 5.38 14.77
CA VAL A 34 0.23 6.54 14.67
C VAL A 34 0.94 7.86 14.94
N GLN A 35 1.83 7.91 15.93
CA GLN A 35 2.65 9.11 16.21
C GLN A 35 3.55 9.47 15.01
N ASN A 36 4.24 8.47 14.44
CA ASN A 36 5.11 8.67 13.29
C ASN A 36 4.31 9.13 12.07
N LEU A 37 3.14 8.54 11.82
CA LEU A 37 2.26 8.92 10.72
C LEU A 37 1.77 10.36 10.86
N ASN A 38 1.33 10.77 12.06
CA ASN A 38 0.94 12.16 12.31
C ASN A 38 2.11 13.11 12.04
N LEU A 39 3.29 12.81 12.59
CA LEU A 39 4.48 13.64 12.38
C LEU A 39 4.82 13.79 10.89
N ILE A 40 4.82 12.69 10.13
CA ILE A 40 5.15 12.70 8.69
C ILE A 40 4.10 13.49 7.91
N THR A 41 2.81 13.20 8.13
CA THR A 41 1.72 13.89 7.42
C THR A 41 1.67 15.38 7.73
N ASP A 42 1.88 15.78 8.99
CA ASP A 42 1.90 17.18 9.41
C ASP A 42 3.06 17.94 8.76
N GLN A 43 4.25 17.33 8.69
CA GLN A 43 5.40 17.94 8.01
C GLN A 43 5.13 18.19 6.52
N ILE A 44 4.50 17.23 5.82
CA ILE A 44 4.18 17.36 4.40
C ILE A 44 3.09 18.42 4.19
N ILE A 45 2.02 18.38 4.98
CA ILE A 45 0.90 19.32 4.89
C ILE A 45 1.34 20.74 5.23
N ALA A 46 2.25 20.93 6.19
CA ALA A 46 2.81 22.23 6.54
C ALA A 46 3.57 22.91 5.38
N LYS A 47 4.00 22.14 4.37
CA LYS A 47 4.58 22.66 3.12
C LYS A 47 3.53 22.99 2.05
N GLY A 48 2.23 22.88 2.37
CA GLY A 48 1.14 23.10 1.43
C GLY A 48 0.91 21.94 0.45
N ILE A 49 1.48 20.77 0.73
CA ILE A 49 1.46 19.61 -0.15
C ILE A 49 0.26 18.73 0.19
N GLN A 50 -0.44 18.22 -0.82
CA GLN A 50 -1.52 17.25 -0.63
C GLN A 50 -0.95 15.87 -0.30
N VAL A 51 -1.58 15.16 0.64
CA VAL A 51 -1.20 13.80 1.04
C VAL A 51 -2.36 12.85 0.79
N VAL A 52 -2.09 11.78 0.06
CA VAL A 52 -2.93 10.58 0.00
C VAL A 52 -2.21 9.50 0.79
N TRP A 53 -2.78 9.08 1.90
CA TRP A 53 -2.24 8.00 2.71
C TRP A 53 -3.15 6.79 2.63
N SER A 54 -2.57 5.63 2.33
CA SER A 54 -3.27 4.36 2.27
C SER A 54 -2.82 3.47 3.42
N SER A 55 -3.75 2.73 4.03
CA SER A 55 -3.38 1.60 4.88
C SER A 55 -2.61 0.54 4.07
N THR A 56 -1.90 -0.34 4.76
CA THR A 56 -1.29 -1.52 4.13
C THR A 56 -2.35 -2.38 3.42
N ILE A 57 -1.95 -3.15 2.42
CA ILE A 57 -2.78 -4.22 1.86
C ILE A 57 -2.89 -5.40 2.84
N PRO A 58 -3.96 -6.21 2.78
CA PRO A 58 -3.97 -7.52 3.42
C PRO A 58 -2.99 -8.45 2.72
N GLY A 59 -2.53 -9.47 3.43
CA GLY A 59 -1.93 -10.63 2.80
C GLY A 59 -2.98 -11.52 2.13
N GLY A 60 -2.51 -12.49 1.34
CA GLY A 60 -3.33 -13.48 0.66
C GLY A 60 -4.20 -14.32 1.60
N PHE A 61 -5.10 -15.12 1.01
CA PHE A 61 -6.01 -15.99 1.76
C PHE A 61 -5.23 -16.91 2.71
N GLY A 62 -5.63 -16.96 3.97
CA GLY A 62 -4.95 -17.76 4.99
C GLY A 62 -3.64 -17.16 5.55
N SER A 63 -3.23 -15.97 5.12
CA SER A 63 -2.04 -15.32 5.66
C SER A 63 -2.21 -14.93 7.14
N ASN A 64 -1.35 -15.48 8.01
CA ASN A 64 -1.31 -15.15 9.43
C ASN A 64 -0.96 -13.67 9.68
N LYS A 65 -0.24 -13.05 8.75
CA LYS A 65 0.14 -11.62 8.81
C LYS A 65 -1.06 -10.68 8.82
N ASN A 66 -2.24 -11.12 8.33
CA ASN A 66 -3.46 -10.30 8.38
C ASN A 66 -3.86 -9.89 9.81
N ASN A 67 -3.57 -10.74 10.80
CA ASN A 67 -3.81 -10.41 12.21
C ASN A 67 -2.82 -9.37 12.74
N GLU A 68 -1.59 -9.37 12.23
CA GLU A 68 -0.55 -8.40 12.56
C GLU A 68 -0.82 -7.04 11.90
N TYR A 69 -1.28 -7.02 10.65
CA TYR A 69 -1.52 -5.79 9.88
C TYR A 69 -2.79 -5.05 10.32
N LYS A 70 -3.84 -5.80 10.69
CA LYS A 70 -5.17 -5.25 10.98
C LYS A 70 -5.15 -4.13 12.04
N PRO A 71 -4.45 -4.25 13.19
CA PRO A 71 -4.35 -3.16 14.17
C PRO A 71 -3.80 -1.86 13.60
N TYR A 72 -2.78 -1.92 12.73
CA TYR A 72 -2.19 -0.73 12.11
C TYR A 72 -3.13 -0.11 11.08
N ALA A 73 -3.77 -0.94 10.24
CA ALA A 73 -4.77 -0.49 9.28
C ALA A 73 -5.95 0.21 9.99
N GLN A 74 -6.45 -0.39 11.08
CA GLN A 74 -7.54 0.19 11.87
C GLN A 74 -7.11 1.50 12.55
N ALA A 75 -5.95 1.51 13.21
CA ALA A 75 -5.46 2.70 13.91
C ALA A 75 -5.20 3.88 12.96
N PHE A 76 -4.73 3.61 11.74
CA PHE A 76 -4.60 4.62 10.70
C PHE A 76 -5.93 5.28 10.38
N LEU A 77 -7.02 4.53 10.25
CA LEU A 77 -8.33 5.11 9.89
C LEU A 77 -8.89 6.02 11.00
N GLN A 78 -8.50 5.76 12.25
CA GLN A 78 -8.90 6.55 13.43
C GLN A 78 -8.10 7.84 13.61
N ILE A 79 -7.06 8.10 12.81
CA ILE A 79 -6.37 9.40 12.89
C ILE A 79 -7.36 10.53 12.52
N PRO A 80 -7.32 11.67 13.21
CA PRO A 80 -8.19 12.80 12.89
C PRO A 80 -8.04 13.23 11.44
N ASP A 81 -9.16 13.64 10.83
CA ASP A 81 -9.12 14.22 9.50
C ASP A 81 -8.34 15.54 9.53
N LYS A 82 -7.53 15.76 8.48
CA LYS A 82 -6.73 16.97 8.31
C LYS A 82 -7.02 17.56 6.96
N LYS A 83 -7.01 18.90 6.86
CA LYS A 83 -7.00 19.56 5.56
C LYS A 83 -5.77 19.07 4.78
N ASN A 84 -5.95 18.76 3.50
CA ASN A 84 -4.93 18.18 2.61
C ASN A 84 -4.50 16.74 2.92
N LEU A 85 -5.21 16.00 3.79
CA LEU A 85 -5.02 14.56 3.98
C LEU A 85 -6.22 13.78 3.45
N MET A 86 -5.99 12.91 2.47
CA MET A 86 -6.94 11.90 2.02
C MET A 86 -6.52 10.54 2.58
N LYS A 87 -7.46 9.84 3.24
CA LYS A 87 -7.25 8.48 3.75
C LYS A 87 -7.87 7.45 2.82
N ILE A 88 -7.12 6.41 2.48
CA ILE A 88 -7.60 5.27 1.68
C ILE A 88 -7.47 3.99 2.51
N ASP A 89 -8.59 3.33 2.72
CA ASP A 89 -8.64 2.03 3.39
C ASP A 89 -8.30 0.88 2.42
N MET A 90 -7.05 0.85 1.97
CA MET A 90 -6.59 -0.18 1.05
C MET A 90 -6.73 -1.57 1.67
N PHE A 91 -6.53 -1.72 2.98
CA PHE A 91 -6.66 -2.99 3.68
C PHE A 91 -8.03 -3.66 3.48
N HIS A 92 -9.12 -2.89 3.52
CA HIS A 92 -10.47 -3.45 3.31
C HIS A 92 -10.84 -3.52 1.82
N LEU A 93 -10.51 -2.49 1.03
CA LEU A 93 -10.83 -2.46 -0.40
C LEU A 93 -10.16 -3.61 -1.16
N TYR A 94 -8.90 -3.90 -0.82
CA TYR A 94 -8.12 -4.90 -1.54
C TYR A 94 -8.66 -6.33 -1.39
N LYS A 95 -9.42 -6.61 -0.32
CA LYS A 95 -10.07 -7.91 -0.08
C LYS A 95 -11.20 -8.23 -1.07
N GLN A 96 -11.65 -7.24 -1.84
CA GLN A 96 -12.69 -7.39 -2.84
C GLN A 96 -12.13 -7.92 -4.18
N PHE A 97 -10.81 -8.02 -4.31
CA PHE A 97 -10.11 -8.49 -5.50
C PHE A 97 -9.77 -10.00 -5.41
N PRO A 98 -9.48 -10.67 -6.53
CA PRO A 98 -9.20 -12.11 -6.55
C PRO A 98 -7.82 -12.42 -5.94
N LEU A 99 -7.74 -12.50 -4.60
CA LEU A 99 -6.48 -12.62 -3.86
C LEU A 99 -5.67 -13.86 -4.26
N GLU A 100 -6.35 -14.95 -4.61
CA GLU A 100 -5.74 -16.20 -5.08
C GLU A 100 -5.00 -16.05 -6.42
N ARG A 101 -5.37 -15.06 -7.24
CA ARG A 101 -4.69 -14.72 -8.50
C ARG A 101 -3.62 -13.64 -8.31
N ILE A 102 -3.59 -12.99 -7.15
CA ILE A 102 -2.70 -11.86 -6.84
C ILE A 102 -1.46 -12.33 -6.08
N PHE A 103 -1.63 -13.21 -5.10
CA PHE A 103 -0.53 -13.72 -4.27
C PHE A 103 -0.03 -15.07 -4.80
N THR A 104 0.78 -15.00 -5.86
CA THR A 104 1.21 -16.18 -6.62
C THR A 104 2.72 -16.39 -6.64
N PHE A 105 3.49 -15.51 -6.03
CA PHE A 105 4.94 -15.66 -6.00
C PHE A 105 5.35 -16.83 -5.12
N LYS A 106 6.51 -17.40 -5.44
CA LYS A 106 7.19 -18.36 -4.58
C LYS A 106 8.14 -17.58 -3.69
N SER A 107 8.04 -17.76 -2.39
CA SER A 107 8.87 -17.06 -1.43
C SER A 107 10.34 -17.47 -1.55
N GLU A 108 11.21 -16.50 -1.29
CA GLU A 108 12.57 -16.76 -0.84
C GLU A 108 12.55 -17.17 0.64
N GLU A 109 13.62 -17.78 1.12
CA GLU A 109 13.74 -18.09 2.54
C GLU A 109 13.84 -16.79 3.37
N ASN A 110 12.97 -16.66 4.38
CA ASN A 110 13.04 -15.56 5.35
C ASN A 110 12.95 -16.12 6.78
N PRO A 111 14.10 -16.37 7.44
CA PRO A 111 14.13 -16.95 8.78
C PRO A 111 13.49 -16.06 9.85
N ILE A 112 13.51 -14.74 9.65
CA ILE A 112 12.95 -13.77 10.60
C ILE A 112 11.43 -13.91 10.66
N GLU A 113 10.81 -14.22 9.52
CA GLU A 113 9.36 -14.36 9.40
C GLU A 113 8.90 -15.83 9.35
N GLY A 114 9.83 -16.79 9.47
CA GLY A 114 9.54 -18.23 9.43
C GLY A 114 9.06 -18.73 8.07
N ILE A 115 9.41 -18.03 6.98
CA ILE A 115 8.99 -18.36 5.62
C ILE A 115 10.05 -19.26 4.97
N LYS A 116 9.62 -20.39 4.43
CA LYS A 116 10.53 -21.30 3.73
C LYS A 116 10.60 -20.96 2.25
N GLN A 117 11.72 -21.28 1.62
CA GLN A 117 11.86 -21.15 0.18
C GLN A 117 10.83 -22.04 -0.55
N GLY A 118 10.16 -21.46 -1.55
CA GLY A 118 9.23 -22.18 -2.42
C GLY A 118 7.79 -22.26 -1.92
N GLU A 119 7.50 -21.81 -0.70
CA GLU A 119 6.13 -21.63 -0.22
C GLU A 119 5.42 -20.48 -0.98
N PRO A 120 4.09 -20.41 -0.96
CA PRO A 120 3.39 -19.25 -1.49
C PRO A 120 3.74 -17.98 -0.70
N ASP A 121 4.17 -16.93 -1.40
CA ASP A 121 4.32 -15.61 -0.83
C ASP A 121 2.95 -14.92 -0.74
N LEU A 122 2.41 -14.90 0.48
CA LEU A 122 1.12 -14.27 0.77
C LEU A 122 1.26 -12.81 1.22
N GLN A 123 2.43 -12.20 1.14
CA GLN A 123 2.67 -10.80 1.53
C GLN A 123 2.84 -9.89 0.31
N HIS A 124 3.50 -10.38 -0.75
CA HIS A 124 3.81 -9.57 -1.92
C HIS A 124 2.88 -9.89 -3.10
N PRO A 125 2.10 -8.90 -3.58
CA PRO A 125 1.26 -9.08 -4.74
C PRO A 125 2.09 -9.17 -6.03
N ASN A 126 1.61 -9.94 -6.99
CA ASN A 126 2.14 -9.95 -8.35
C ASN A 126 1.74 -8.69 -9.14
N GLN A 127 2.07 -8.66 -10.43
CA GLN A 127 1.75 -7.53 -11.31
C GLN A 127 0.25 -7.20 -11.35
N LEU A 128 -0.62 -8.22 -11.39
CA LEU A 128 -2.08 -8.02 -11.36
C LEU A 128 -2.52 -7.37 -10.05
N GLY A 129 -1.97 -7.83 -8.92
CA GLY A 129 -2.23 -7.20 -7.63
C GLY A 129 -1.79 -5.74 -7.57
N ASN A 130 -0.61 -5.42 -8.09
CA ASN A 130 -0.15 -4.03 -8.18
C ASN A 130 -1.05 -3.18 -9.09
N ALA A 131 -1.57 -3.75 -10.18
CA ALA A 131 -2.55 -3.09 -11.04
C ALA A 131 -3.87 -2.80 -10.31
N TYR A 132 -4.32 -3.68 -9.40
CA TYR A 132 -5.47 -3.39 -8.52
C TYR A 132 -5.19 -2.29 -7.48
N ILE A 133 -3.96 -2.18 -6.94
CA ILE A 133 -3.58 -1.03 -6.10
C ILE A 133 -3.68 0.26 -6.93
N ALA A 134 -3.12 0.25 -8.14
CA ALA A 134 -3.19 1.38 -9.06
C ALA A 134 -4.63 1.76 -9.40
N LYS A 135 -5.52 0.79 -9.64
CA LYS A 135 -6.97 1.01 -9.83
C LYS A 135 -7.55 1.88 -8.72
N VAL A 136 -7.36 1.46 -7.47
CA VAL A 136 -7.93 2.17 -6.31
C VAL A 136 -7.41 3.61 -6.23
N ILE A 137 -6.12 3.81 -6.48
CA ILE A 137 -5.51 5.15 -6.44
C ILE A 137 -6.00 6.02 -7.60
N LEU A 138 -5.99 5.51 -8.83
CA LEU A 138 -6.46 6.23 -10.02
C LEU A 138 -7.92 6.64 -9.89
N GLU A 139 -8.78 5.74 -9.42
CA GLU A 139 -10.20 6.03 -9.25
C GLU A 139 -10.46 7.01 -8.11
N LYS A 140 -9.85 6.81 -6.93
CA LYS A 140 -10.15 7.63 -5.75
C LYS A 140 -9.48 9.00 -5.75
N VAL A 141 -8.27 9.10 -6.30
CA VAL A 141 -7.47 10.33 -6.25
C VAL A 141 -7.69 11.17 -7.51
N PHE A 142 -7.78 10.52 -8.68
CA PHE A 142 -7.78 11.21 -9.96
C PHE A 142 -9.09 11.07 -10.74
N ASN A 143 -10.05 10.28 -10.24
CA ASN A 143 -11.29 9.97 -10.96
C ASN A 143 -11.04 9.37 -12.35
N ILE A 144 -9.98 8.56 -12.47
CA ILE A 144 -9.61 7.85 -13.70
C ILE A 144 -10.04 6.40 -13.55
N SER A 145 -10.94 5.94 -14.43
CA SER A 145 -11.31 4.52 -14.49
C SER A 145 -10.13 3.70 -15.01
N PHE A 146 -9.89 2.54 -14.37
CA PHE A 146 -8.78 1.66 -14.70
C PHE A 146 -9.22 0.19 -14.58
N ASN A 147 -8.92 -0.60 -15.61
CA ASN A 147 -9.21 -2.02 -15.73
C ASN A 147 -7.90 -2.84 -15.64
N PRO A 148 -7.57 -3.39 -14.46
CA PRO A 148 -6.36 -4.16 -14.23
C PRO A 148 -6.22 -5.36 -15.15
N GLU A 149 -7.32 -6.06 -15.42
CA GLU A 149 -7.30 -7.28 -16.23
C GLU A 149 -6.95 -6.98 -17.69
N LEU A 150 -7.56 -5.93 -18.25
CA LEU A 150 -7.24 -5.46 -19.60
C LEU A 150 -5.79 -4.99 -19.69
N TYR A 151 -5.33 -4.22 -18.70
CA TYR A 151 -3.96 -3.73 -18.64
C TYR A 151 -2.94 -4.87 -18.62
N ILE A 152 -3.14 -5.89 -17.78
CA ILE A 152 -2.25 -7.05 -17.71
C ILE A 152 -2.27 -7.85 -19.01
N ASN A 153 -3.44 -8.09 -19.60
CA ASN A 153 -3.55 -8.83 -20.85
C ASN A 153 -2.80 -8.15 -22.00
N ASN A 154 -2.96 -6.83 -22.15
CA ASN A 154 -2.26 -6.06 -23.19
C ASN A 154 -0.74 -6.01 -22.94
N THR A 155 -0.31 -5.86 -21.68
CA THR A 155 1.11 -5.84 -21.31
C THR A 155 1.78 -7.18 -21.64
N LEU A 156 1.13 -8.30 -21.30
CA LEU A 156 1.64 -9.64 -21.61
C LEU A 156 1.63 -9.96 -23.11
N ALA A 157 0.71 -9.34 -23.87
CA ALA A 157 0.71 -9.42 -25.34
C ALA A 157 1.81 -8.56 -26.00
N GLY A 158 2.56 -7.77 -25.23
CA GLY A 158 3.63 -6.91 -25.74
C GLY A 158 3.12 -5.64 -26.44
N GLU A 159 1.89 -5.21 -26.14
CA GLU A 159 1.38 -3.95 -26.70
C GLU A 159 2.22 -2.77 -26.23
N LYS A 160 2.63 -1.92 -27.18
CA LYS A 160 3.42 -0.71 -26.89
C LYS A 160 2.68 0.28 -25.98
N TYR A 161 1.35 0.32 -26.08
CA TYR A 161 0.48 1.21 -25.30
C TYR A 161 -0.68 0.41 -24.71
N PRO A 162 -0.47 -0.29 -23.58
CA PRO A 162 -1.50 -1.09 -22.94
C PRO A 162 -2.72 -0.24 -22.57
N ARG A 163 -3.91 -0.69 -22.97
CA ARG A 163 -5.17 -0.06 -22.57
C ARG A 163 -5.51 -0.37 -21.12
N PHE A 164 -6.24 0.52 -20.48
CA PHE A 164 -6.74 0.42 -19.11
C PHE A 164 -8.15 0.97 -19.00
#